data_AF-A0A0L1JE98-F1
#
_entry.id   AF-A0A0L1JE98-F1
#
_cell.length_a   1.000
_cell.length_b   1.000
_cell.length_c   1.000
_cell.angle_alpha   90.00
_cell.angle_beta   90.00
_cell.angle_gamma   90.00
#
_symmetry.space_group_name_H-M   'P 1'
#
loop_
_entity.id
_entity.type
_entity.pdbx_description
1 polymer ?
#
loop_
_entity_poly.entity_id
_entity_poly.type
_entity_poly.pdbx_seq_one_letter_code
_entity_poly.pdbx_strand_id
1 'polypeptide(L)'
;MTGRHYQRRLAPKEELPPIPDDHRPAEQNKRKRASLACLECQRDCGPGRPCEPCLLNRRECIYDECNDKRRKISAEATERNLKFYRSALENLLRAIQLGTESDVAHMITDIRKGASLSEITRIAVDCLNDIPATVPDPGEQQDSVANPR
;
A
#
# COMPACT_ATOMS: atom_id res chain seq x y z
N MET A 1 6.51 41.86 0.35
CA MET A 1 7.68 40.97 0.55
C MET A 1 7.60 39.85 -0.48
N THR A 2 8.32 39.94 -1.60
CA THR A 2 8.32 38.91 -2.65
C THR A 2 9.74 38.34 -2.78
N GLY A 3 9.90 37.08 -2.37
CA GLY A 3 11.19 36.37 -2.41
C GLY A 3 11.60 36.07 -3.85
N ARG A 4 12.80 36.51 -4.24
CA ARG A 4 13.40 36.18 -5.54
C ARG A 4 13.88 34.72 -5.52
N HIS A 5 13.27 33.88 -6.35
CA HIS A 5 13.79 32.56 -6.66
C HIS A 5 15.02 32.69 -7.56
N TYR A 6 16.21 32.44 -7.01
CA TYR A 6 17.43 32.30 -7.80
C TYR A 6 17.52 30.87 -8.31
N GLN A 7 17.08 30.64 -9.56
CA GLN A 7 17.41 29.40 -10.25
C GLN A 7 18.92 29.39 -10.53
N ARG A 8 19.61 28.39 -9.97
CA ARG A 8 21.04 28.15 -10.23
C ARG A 8 21.19 27.76 -11.70
N ARG A 9 21.87 28.59 -12.50
CA ARG A 9 22.19 28.24 -13.89
C ARG A 9 23.19 27.08 -13.90
N LEU A 10 22.87 26.01 -14.61
CA LEU A 10 23.82 24.93 -14.85
C LEU A 10 24.91 25.44 -15.79
N ALA A 11 26.18 25.23 -15.41
CA ALA A 11 27.31 25.62 -16.23
C ALA A 11 27.33 24.79 -17.54
N PRO A 12 27.69 25.39 -18.70
CA PRO A 12 27.89 24.64 -19.94
C PRO A 12 28.98 23.57 -19.75
N LYS A 13 28.78 22.41 -20.37
CA LYS A 13 29.78 21.33 -20.37
C LYS A 13 30.99 21.78 -21.19
N GLU A 14 32.12 22.01 -20.52
CA GLU A 14 33.39 22.35 -21.16
C GLU A 14 34.00 21.07 -21.76
N GLU A 15 34.18 21.04 -23.09
CA GLU A 15 34.85 19.92 -23.77
C GLU A 15 36.37 20.09 -23.65
N LEU A 16 36.97 19.33 -22.73
CA LEU A 16 38.42 19.23 -22.62
C LEU A 16 38.97 18.30 -23.73
N PRO A 17 40.19 18.57 -24.23
CA PRO A 17 40.83 17.74 -25.27
C PRO A 17 41.11 16.31 -24.76
N PRO A 18 41.16 15.30 -25.67
CA PRO A 18 41.34 13.90 -25.29
C PRO A 18 42.73 13.70 -24.68
N ILE A 19 42.76 13.30 -23.41
CA ILE A 19 43.98 12.91 -22.70
C ILE A 19 44.32 11.47 -23.13
N PRO A 20 45.57 11.14 -23.50
CA PRO A 20 45.97 9.77 -23.83
C PRO A 20 45.78 8.84 -22.62
N ASP A 21 45.29 7.62 -22.89
CA ASP A 21 45.03 6.57 -21.90
C ASP A 21 46.23 6.31 -20.97
N ASP A 22 46.13 6.80 -19.74
CA ASP A 22 46.97 6.35 -18.63
C ASP A 22 46.14 5.39 -17.79
N HIS A 23 46.40 4.10 -17.95
CA HIS A 23 45.81 3.01 -17.16
C HIS A 23 46.26 3.12 -15.69
N ARG A 24 45.68 4.06 -14.95
CA ARG A 24 45.66 4.04 -13.49
C ARG A 24 44.38 3.34 -13.04
N PRO A 25 44.45 2.24 -12.26
CA PRO A 25 43.26 1.70 -11.65
C PRO A 25 42.74 2.77 -10.69
N ALA A 26 41.64 3.41 -11.07
CA ALA A 26 40.90 4.28 -10.20
C ALA A 26 40.51 3.46 -8.96
N GLU A 27 41.17 3.73 -7.84
CA GLU A 27 40.71 3.36 -6.51
C GLU A 27 39.25 3.80 -6.40
N GLN A 28 38.33 2.85 -6.60
CA GLN A 28 36.89 3.07 -6.59
C GLN A 28 36.40 3.22 -5.15
N ASN A 29 36.95 4.16 -4.39
CA ASN A 29 36.42 4.53 -3.08
C ASN A 29 35.40 5.67 -3.19
N LYS A 30 34.59 5.67 -4.26
CA LYS A 30 33.31 6.37 -4.24
C LYS A 30 32.42 5.59 -3.29
N ARG A 31 32.36 6.04 -2.03
CA ARG A 31 31.41 5.57 -1.01
C ARG A 31 30.02 5.57 -1.64
N LYS A 32 29.59 4.43 -2.20
CA LYS A 32 28.25 4.26 -2.76
C LYS A 32 27.34 4.35 -1.55
N ARG A 33 26.69 5.51 -1.38
CA ARG A 33 25.71 5.73 -0.32
C ARG A 33 24.75 4.54 -0.35
N ALA A 34 24.77 3.73 0.70
CA ALA A 34 23.90 2.58 0.79
C ALA A 34 22.45 3.08 0.72
N SER A 35 21.73 2.69 -0.33
CA SER A 35 20.35 3.11 -0.58
C SER A 35 19.34 2.39 0.30
N LEU A 36 19.81 1.59 1.25
CA LEU A 36 19.03 0.82 2.22
C LEU A 36 19.88 0.66 3.49
N ALA A 37 19.35 1.09 4.63
CA ALA A 37 19.94 0.80 5.93
C ALA A 37 19.27 -0.44 6.53
N CYS A 38 20.02 -1.25 7.27
CA CYS A 38 19.44 -2.33 8.07
C CYS A 38 18.62 -1.76 9.24
N LEU A 39 17.78 -2.60 9.84
CA LEU A 39 16.89 -2.23 10.95
C LEU A 39 17.65 -1.68 12.17
N GLU A 40 18.86 -2.17 12.41
CA GLU A 40 19.71 -1.73 13.52
C GLU A 40 20.36 -0.36 13.27
N CYS A 41 20.84 -0.09 12.05
CA CYS A 41 21.61 1.13 11.77
C CYS A 41 20.73 2.31 11.38
N GLN A 42 19.59 2.09 10.72
CA GLN A 42 18.55 3.05 10.30
C GLN A 42 18.97 4.25 9.43
N ARG A 43 20.21 4.73 9.51
CA ARG A 43 20.71 5.94 8.85
C ARG A 43 22.02 5.67 8.10
N ASP A 44 22.98 5.03 8.76
CA ASP A 44 24.33 4.83 8.24
C ASP A 44 24.72 3.35 8.22
N CYS A 45 24.47 2.69 7.09
CA CYS A 45 25.08 1.39 6.79
C CYS A 45 26.32 1.58 5.92
N GLY A 46 27.43 0.99 6.35
CA GLY A 46 28.62 0.80 5.52
C GLY A 46 28.37 -0.18 4.36
N PRO A 47 29.33 -0.30 3.43
CA PRO A 47 29.28 -1.30 2.37
C PRO A 47 29.32 -2.72 2.96
N GLY A 48 28.68 -3.68 2.27
CA GLY A 48 28.64 -5.09 2.68
C GLY A 48 27.32 -5.52 3.34
N ARG A 49 27.08 -6.84 3.36
CA ARG A 49 25.97 -7.50 4.05
C ARG A 49 26.53 -8.74 4.76
N PRO A 50 26.58 -8.79 6.10
CA PRO A 50 26.09 -7.80 7.07
C PRO A 50 26.85 -6.47 7.03
N CYS A 51 26.22 -5.40 7.52
CA CYS A 51 26.81 -4.07 7.57
C CYS A 51 28.03 -4.04 8.52
N GLU A 52 29.06 -3.25 8.21
CA GLU A 52 30.29 -3.18 9.03
C GLU A 52 30.02 -2.86 10.52
N PRO A 53 29.15 -1.89 10.90
CA PRO A 53 28.76 -1.69 12.29
C PRO A 53 28.06 -2.90 12.94
N CYS A 54 27.24 -3.62 12.17
CA CYS A 54 26.48 -4.79 12.63
C CYS A 54 27.43 -5.96 12.92
N LEU A 55 28.41 -6.16 12.02
CA LEU A 55 29.44 -7.17 12.15
C LEU A 55 30.32 -6.90 13.38
N LEU A 56 30.76 -5.64 13.57
CA LEU A 56 31.58 -5.25 14.70
C LEU A 56 30.87 -5.47 16.04
N ASN A 57 29.58 -5.13 16.09
CA ASN A 57 28.78 -5.24 17.30
C ASN A 57 28.16 -6.63 17.50
N ARG A 58 28.44 -7.59 16.61
CA ARG A 58 27.86 -8.94 16.58
C ARG A 58 26.34 -8.94 16.71
N ARG A 59 25.68 -8.01 16.02
CA ARG A 59 24.21 -7.93 15.95
C ARG A 59 23.72 -8.50 14.64
N GLU A 60 22.50 -9.00 14.65
CA GLU A 60 21.84 -9.47 13.43
C GLU A 60 21.58 -8.29 12.48
N CYS A 61 22.02 -8.43 11.22
CA CYS A 61 21.91 -7.36 10.23
C CYS A 61 20.72 -7.62 9.29
N ILE A 62 19.51 -7.34 9.77
CA ILE A 62 18.27 -7.53 8.99
C ILE A 62 17.97 -6.29 8.16
N TYR A 63 17.70 -6.48 6.87
CA TYR A 63 17.24 -5.42 5.98
C TYR A 63 15.76 -5.61 5.67
N ASP A 64 14.96 -4.56 5.91
CA ASP A 64 13.56 -4.51 5.52
C ASP A 64 13.34 -3.40 4.50
N GLU A 65 13.07 -3.78 3.25
CA GLU A 65 12.83 -2.85 2.16
C GLU A 65 11.53 -2.06 2.32
N CYS A 66 10.56 -2.60 3.07
CA CYS A 66 9.27 -1.98 3.31
C CYS A 66 9.35 -0.87 4.38
N ASN A 67 10.35 -0.92 5.27
CA ASN A 67 10.59 0.09 6.30
C ASN A 67 11.34 1.32 5.76
N ASP A 68 11.97 1.23 4.59
CA ASP A 68 12.56 2.40 3.94
C ASP A 68 11.45 3.30 3.38
N LYS A 69 10.98 4.24 4.21
CA LYS A 69 9.95 5.24 3.88
C LYS A 69 10.29 6.11 2.66
N ARG A 70 11.54 6.06 2.18
CA ARG A 70 11.99 6.76 0.96
C ARG A 70 11.66 6.00 -0.31
N ARG A 71 11.31 4.72 -0.22
CA ARG A 71 11.06 3.86 -1.39
C ARG A 71 9.58 3.83 -1.72
N LYS A 72 9.31 3.93 -3.03
CA LYS A 72 7.99 3.78 -3.66
C LYS A 72 7.25 2.52 -3.16
N ILE A 73 7.99 1.45 -2.86
CA ILE A 73 7.47 0.16 -2.38
C ILE A 73 6.72 0.30 -1.03
N SER A 74 7.21 1.13 -0.11
CA SER A 74 6.55 1.38 1.19
C SER A 74 5.21 2.10 1.01
N ALA A 75 5.19 3.09 0.10
CA ALA A 75 3.97 3.81 -0.25
C ALA A 75 2.95 2.90 -0.96
N GLU A 76 3.39 2.10 -1.93
CA GLU A 76 2.52 1.14 -2.64
C GLU A 76 1.96 0.05 -1.70
N ALA A 77 2.76 -0.43 -0.74
CA ALA A 77 2.30 -1.37 0.28
C ALA A 77 1.26 -0.74 1.20
N THR A 78 1.50 0.50 1.65
CA THR A 78 0.53 1.25 2.46
C THR A 78 -0.76 1.49 1.69
N GLU A 79 -0.67 1.89 0.42
CA GLU A 79 -1.84 2.11 -0.44
C GLU A 79 -2.66 0.82 -0.63
N ARG A 80 -2.00 -0.32 -0.90
CA ARG A 80 -2.69 -1.62 -1.00
C ARG A 80 -3.40 -2.00 0.29
N ASN A 81 -2.74 -1.82 1.43
CA ASN A 81 -3.33 -2.09 2.73
C ASN A 81 -4.55 -1.19 2.98
N LEU A 82 -4.45 0.11 2.69
CA LEU A 82 -5.57 1.04 2.85
C LEU A 82 -6.75 0.66 1.95
N LYS A 83 -6.51 0.28 0.69
CA LYS A 83 -7.57 -0.23 -0.21
C LYS A 83 -8.25 -1.47 0.37
N PHE A 84 -7.47 -2.42 0.86
CA PHE A 84 -8.00 -3.64 1.49
C PHE A 84 -8.85 -3.34 2.72
N TYR A 85 -8.35 -2.52 3.67
CA TYR A 85 -9.11 -2.17 4.87
C TYR A 85 -10.38 -1.40 4.55
N ARG A 86 -10.32 -0.50 3.56
CA ARG A 86 -11.49 0.25 3.09
C ARG A 86 -12.54 -0.67 2.49
N SER A 87 -12.16 -1.56 1.58
CA SER A 87 -13.10 -2.48 0.95
C SER A 87 -13.69 -3.47 1.96
N ALA A 88 -12.88 -3.95 2.92
CA ALA A 88 -13.34 -4.81 3.99
C ALA A 88 -14.41 -4.13 4.85
N LEU A 89 -14.18 -2.88 5.25
CA LEU A 89 -15.15 -2.10 6.01
C LEU A 89 -16.43 -1.81 5.20
N GLU A 90 -16.29 -1.39 3.94
CA GLU A 90 -17.44 -1.11 3.06
C GLU A 90 -18.30 -2.36 2.83
N ASN A 91 -17.69 -3.54 2.68
CA ASN A 91 -18.41 -4.80 2.52
C ASN A 91 -19.10 -5.21 3.83
N LEU A 92 -18.43 -5.08 4.97
CA LEU A 92 -19.03 -5.37 6.27
C LEU A 92 -20.25 -4.48 6.55
N LEU A 93 -20.13 -3.18 6.30
CA LEU A 93 -21.25 -2.25 6.49
C LEU A 93 -22.41 -2.57 5.54
N ARG A 94 -22.14 -2.89 4.27
CA ARG A 94 -23.19 -3.30 3.32
C ARG A 94 -23.85 -4.60 3.72
N ALA A 95 -23.09 -5.60 4.19
CA ALA A 95 -23.63 -6.86 4.66
C ALA A 95 -24.55 -6.66 5.88
N ILE A 96 -24.21 -5.73 6.78
CA ILE A 96 -25.08 -5.36 7.91
C ILE A 96 -26.35 -4.63 7.44
N GLN A 97 -26.25 -3.78 6.42
CA GLN A 97 -27.38 -2.99 5.91
C GLN A 97 -28.39 -3.82 5.10
N LEU A 98 -27.90 -4.79 4.32
CA LEU A 98 -28.71 -5.52 3.34
C LEU A 98 -28.94 -6.98 3.72
N GLY A 99 -28.09 -7.56 4.56
CA GLY A 99 -28.21 -8.94 5.01
C GLY A 99 -29.42 -9.16 5.91
N THR A 100 -29.84 -10.42 6.02
CA THR A 100 -30.96 -10.79 6.91
C THR A 100 -30.52 -10.71 8.37
N GLU A 101 -31.48 -10.66 9.30
CA GLU A 101 -31.18 -10.67 10.75
C GLU A 101 -30.34 -11.89 11.15
N SER A 102 -30.55 -13.04 10.50
CA SER A 102 -29.78 -14.26 10.72
C SER A 102 -28.33 -14.11 10.27
N ASP A 103 -28.10 -13.53 9.10
CA ASP A 103 -26.75 -13.30 8.56
C ASP A 103 -25.95 -12.35 9.45
N VAL A 104 -26.59 -11.26 9.88
CA VAL A 104 -25.98 -10.28 10.79
C VAL A 104 -25.68 -10.92 12.14
N ALA A 105 -26.58 -11.73 12.69
CA ALA A 105 -26.36 -12.45 13.94
C ALA A 105 -25.18 -13.44 13.83
N HIS A 106 -25.05 -14.15 12.71
CA HIS A 106 -23.95 -15.06 12.45
C HIS A 106 -22.61 -14.30 12.36
N MET A 107 -22.57 -13.21 11.58
CA MET A 107 -21.38 -12.35 11.49
C MET A 107 -20.94 -11.82 12.85
N ILE A 108 -21.87 -11.29 13.65
CA ILE A 108 -21.56 -10.78 15.00
C ILE A 108 -21.00 -11.89 15.89
N THR A 109 -21.55 -13.09 15.78
CA THR A 109 -21.08 -14.26 16.54
C THR A 109 -19.63 -14.60 16.19
N ASP A 110 -19.27 -14.59 14.92
CA ASP A 110 -17.90 -14.89 14.47
C ASP A 110 -16.91 -13.78 14.86
N ILE A 111 -17.32 -12.51 14.76
CA ILE A 111 -16.53 -11.38 15.27
C ILE A 111 -16.24 -11.55 16.77
N ARG A 112 -17.25 -11.92 17.57
CA ARG A 112 -17.09 -12.14 19.02
C ARG A 112 -16.20 -13.33 19.37
N LYS A 113 -16.14 -14.35 18.50
CA LYS A 113 -15.19 -15.48 18.63
C LYS A 113 -13.75 -15.10 18.29
N GLY A 114 -13.51 -13.89 17.77
CA GLY A 114 -12.18 -13.43 17.39
C GLY A 114 -11.77 -13.80 15.96
N ALA A 115 -12.73 -13.92 15.04
CA ALA A 115 -12.43 -14.12 13.62
C ALA A 115 -11.46 -13.04 13.10
N SER A 116 -10.53 -13.44 12.24
CA SER A 116 -9.60 -12.53 11.59
C SER A 116 -10.34 -11.59 10.63
N LEU A 117 -9.74 -10.43 10.33
CA LEU A 117 -10.35 -9.49 9.38
C LEU A 117 -10.56 -10.10 7.99
N SER A 118 -9.64 -10.97 7.54
CA SER A 118 -9.80 -11.73 6.29
C SER A 118 -11.02 -12.63 6.29
N GLU A 119 -11.29 -13.31 7.41
CA GLU A 119 -12.47 -14.17 7.56
C GLU A 119 -13.74 -13.34 7.61
N ILE A 120 -13.76 -12.25 8.39
CA ILE A 120 -14.89 -11.32 8.48
C ILE A 120 -15.21 -10.75 7.10
N THR A 121 -14.19 -10.38 6.33
CA THR A 121 -14.36 -9.86 4.96
C THR A 121 -14.96 -10.91 4.03
N ARG A 122 -14.49 -12.16 4.13
CA ARG A 122 -15.03 -13.26 3.32
C ARG A 122 -16.51 -13.49 3.64
N ILE A 123 -16.85 -13.61 4.92
CA ILE A 123 -18.23 -13.82 5.36
C ILE A 123 -19.12 -12.67 4.87
N ALA A 124 -18.69 -11.41 5.02
CA ALA A 124 -19.45 -10.26 4.55
C ALA A 124 -19.66 -10.28 3.01
N VAL A 125 -18.67 -10.73 2.24
CA VAL A 125 -18.80 -10.87 0.78
C VAL A 125 -19.77 -12.01 0.42
N ASP A 126 -19.68 -13.15 1.10
CA ASP A 126 -20.56 -14.28 0.88
C ASP A 126 -22.02 -13.88 1.17
N CYS A 127 -22.28 -13.22 2.30
CA CYS A 127 -23.60 -12.66 2.61
C CYS A 127 -24.10 -11.71 1.50
N LEU A 128 -23.23 -10.89 0.93
CA LEU A 128 -23.63 -9.95 -0.14
C LEU A 128 -23.94 -10.65 -1.47
N ASN A 129 -23.32 -11.79 -1.75
CA ASN A 129 -23.59 -12.57 -2.96
C ASN A 129 -24.91 -13.33 -2.88
N ASP A 130 -25.32 -13.71 -1.66
CA ASP A 130 -26.57 -14.43 -1.41
C ASP A 130 -27.81 -13.52 -1.42
N ILE A 131 -27.62 -12.19 -1.46
CA ILE A 131 -28.73 -11.24 -1.54
C ILE A 131 -29.29 -11.26 -2.96
N PRO A 132 -30.55 -11.67 -3.16
CA PRO A 132 -31.18 -11.59 -4.46
C PRO A 132 -31.20 -10.12 -4.89
N ALA A 133 -30.72 -9.83 -6.10
CA ALA A 133 -30.77 -8.50 -6.67
C ALA A 133 -32.24 -8.04 -6.76
N THR A 134 -32.72 -7.33 -5.75
CA THR A 134 -34.02 -6.68 -5.81
C THR A 134 -33.89 -5.52 -6.77
N VAL A 135 -34.15 -5.80 -8.05
CA VAL A 135 -34.51 -4.78 -9.02
C VAL A 135 -35.91 -4.32 -8.63
N PRO A 136 -36.12 -3.06 -8.19
CA PRO A 136 -37.46 -2.51 -8.17
C PRO A 136 -37.86 -2.30 -9.64
N ASP A 137 -38.71 -3.18 -10.14
CA ASP A 137 -39.40 -3.00 -11.42
C ASP A 137 -40.35 -1.80 -11.32
N PRO A 138 -40.19 -0.72 -12.10
CA PRO A 138 -41.15 0.36 -12.14
C PRO A 138 -42.02 0.19 -13.39
N GLY A 139 -43.13 -0.55 -13.26
CA GLY A 139 -44.25 -0.36 -14.19
C GLY A 139 -45.17 -1.55 -14.43
N GLU A 140 -46.15 -1.76 -13.54
CA GLU A 140 -47.45 -2.27 -13.98
C GLU A 140 -48.55 -1.27 -13.62
N GLN A 141 -48.90 -0.49 -14.65
CA GLN A 141 -50.15 0.24 -14.78
C GLN A 141 -51.29 -0.79 -14.73
N GLN A 142 -52.14 -0.76 -13.71
CA GLN A 142 -53.43 -1.45 -13.75
C GLN A 142 -54.48 -0.45 -14.25
N ASP A 143 -54.69 -0.51 -15.56
CA ASP A 143 -55.86 0.06 -16.24
C ASP A 143 -57.15 -0.65 -15.79
N SER A 144 -58.12 0.17 -15.41
CA SER A 144 -59.58 0.01 -15.60
C SER A 144 -60.21 -1.38 -15.46
N VAL A 145 -60.98 -1.58 -14.37
CA VAL A 145 -62.14 -2.47 -14.40
C VAL A 145 -63.41 -1.63 -14.53
N ALA A 146 -64.03 -1.73 -15.70
CA ALA A 146 -65.38 -1.28 -15.97
C ALA A 146 -66.38 -2.00 -15.04
N ASN A 147 -67.25 -1.22 -14.40
CA ASN A 147 -68.38 -1.75 -13.65
C ASN A 147 -69.59 -1.96 -14.59
N PRO A 148 -70.24 -3.14 -14.61
CA PRO A 148 -71.44 -3.33 -15.40
C PRO A 148 -72.73 -3.06 -14.58
N ARG A 149 -73.66 -2.38 -15.25
CA ARG A 149 -75.11 -2.23 -15.04
C ARG A 149 -75.64 -1.64 -13.74
#